data_AF-A0A662PDV7-F1
#
_entry.id   AF-A0A662PDV7-F1
#
_cell.length_a   1.000
_cell.length_b   1.000
_cell.length_c   1.000
_cell.angle_alpha   90.00
_cell.angle_beta   90.00
_cell.angle_gamma   90.00
#
_symmetry.space_group_name_H-M   'P 1'
#
loop_
_entity.id
_entity.type
_entity.pdbx_description
1 polymer ?
#
loop_
_entity_poly.entity_id
_entity_poly.type
_entity_poly.pdbx_seq_one_letter_code
_entity_poly.pdbx_strand_id
1 'polypeptide(L)' 'NGLFDAVKKTILEKGFDVFYEEAFRELISRGEYPRVEETMGLPWIEIDTPEDLRIAREKIAPLLRV' A
#
# COMPACT_ATOMS: atom_id res chain seq x y z
N ASN A 1 -18.71 2.02 8.80
CA ASN A 1 -17.50 2.75 8.33
C ASN A 1 -16.24 2.05 8.86
N GLY A 2 -16.05 0.76 8.59
CA GLY A 2 -15.04 -0.06 9.27
C GLY A 2 -13.61 0.44 9.13
N LEU A 3 -13.23 0.97 7.96
CA LEU A 3 -11.89 1.51 7.73
C LEU A 3 -11.58 2.70 8.67
N PHE A 4 -12.52 3.64 8.84
CA PHE A 4 -12.30 4.79 9.71
C PHE A 4 -12.20 4.36 11.18
N ASP A 5 -12.98 3.36 11.60
CA ASP A 5 -12.91 2.80 12.94
C ASP A 5 -11.60 2.03 13.16
N ALA A 6 -11.07 1.38 12.13
CA ALA A 6 -9.76 0.73 12.16
C ALA A 6 -8.62 1.77 12.27
N VAL A 7 -8.64 2.82 11.45
CA VAL A 7 -7.67 3.94 11.51
C VAL A 7 -7.69 4.58 12.89
N LYS A 8 -8.87 4.91 13.42
CA LYS A 8 -9.01 5.54 14.74
C LYS A 8 -8.40 4.66 15.83
N LYS A 9 -8.68 3.36 15.81
CA LYS A 9 -8.12 2.43 16.79
C LYS A 9 -6.60 2.32 16.66
N THR A 10 -6.07 2.18 15.44
CA THR A 10 -4.62 2.14 15.19
C THR A 10 -3.92 3.38 15.75
N ILE A 11 -4.49 4.57 15.54
CA ILE A 11 -3.95 5.82 16.10
C ILE A 11 -3.96 5.79 17.65
N LEU A 12 -5.05 5.34 18.26
CA LEU A 12 -5.19 5.30 19.71
C LEU A 12 -4.24 4.29 20.37
N GLU A 13 -3.95 3.18 19.71
CA GLU A 13 -3.15 2.09 20.28
C GLU A 13 -1.66 2.17 19.91
N LYS A 14 -1.34 2.66 18.71
CA LYS A 14 0.01 2.64 18.14
C LYS A 14 0.59 4.03 17.87
N GLY A 15 -0.22 5.07 17.97
CA GLY A 15 0.17 6.44 17.63
C GLY A 15 0.14 6.70 16.11
N PHE A 16 0.79 7.78 15.70
CA PHE A 16 0.80 8.26 14.31
C PHE A 16 2.06 7.88 13.53
N ASP A 17 3.06 7.29 14.19
CA ASP A 17 4.35 6.92 13.61
C ASP A 17 4.35 5.46 13.12
N VAL A 18 3.27 5.08 12.43
CA VAL A 18 3.09 3.74 11.85
C VAL A 18 2.52 3.85 10.44
N PHE A 19 2.80 2.84 9.63
CA PHE A 19 2.27 2.76 8.28
C PHE A 19 0.75 2.53 8.26
N TYR A 20 0.07 3.02 7.22
CA TYR A 20 -1.39 2.93 7.12
C TYR A 20 -1.88 1.47 6.97
N GLU A 21 -1.00 0.57 6.55
CA GLU A 21 -1.19 -0.89 6.48
C GLU A 21 -1.56 -1.48 7.85
N GLU A 22 -1.17 -0.84 8.95
CA GLU A 22 -1.61 -1.24 10.29
C GLU A 22 -3.12 -1.07 10.48
N ALA A 23 -3.73 -0.04 9.88
CA ALA A 23 -5.18 0.13 9.89
C ALA A 23 -5.88 -0.92 9.02
N PHE A 24 -5.29 -1.30 7.87
CA PHE A 24 -5.82 -2.41 7.07
C PHE A 24 -5.70 -3.75 7.79
N ARG A 25 -4.61 -3.99 8.53
CA ARG A 25 -4.46 -5.19 9.36
C ARG A 25 -5.52 -5.25 10.46
N GLU A 26 -5.79 -4.11 11.10
CA GLU A 26 -6.86 -4.00 12.10
C GLU A 26 -8.26 -4.19 11.50
N LEU A 27 -8.49 -3.73 10.27
CA LEU A 27 -9.75 -3.98 9.57
C LEU A 27 -9.94 -5.48 9.28
N ILE A 28 -8.90 -6.12 8.74
CA ILE A 28 -8.89 -7.54 8.40
C ILE A 28 -9.03 -8.42 9.65
N SER A 29 -8.41 -8.04 10.78
CA SER A 29 -8.48 -8.79 12.04
C SER A 29 -9.91 -8.87 12.60
N ARG A 30 -10.79 -7.94 12.22
CA ARG A 30 -12.21 -7.91 12.56
C ARG A 30 -13.09 -8.73 11.61
N GLY A 31 -12.50 -9.37 10.60
CA GLY A 31 -13.23 -10.07 9.55
C GLY A 31 -13.80 -9.13 8.47
N GLU A 32 -13.37 -7.87 8.44
CA GLU A 32 -13.75 -6.92 7.39
C GLU A 32 -12.69 -6.93 6.28
N TYR A 33 -12.98 -7.63 5.18
CA TYR A 33 -12.04 -7.79 4.08
C TYR A 33 -12.30 -6.74 2.98
N PRO A 34 -11.36 -5.83 2.71
CA PRO A 34 -11.46 -4.98 1.52
C PRO A 34 -11.40 -5.86 0.26
N ARG A 35 -12.02 -5.38 -0.82
CA ARG A 35 -11.79 -6.00 -2.13
C ARG A 35 -10.35 -5.73 -2.55
N VAL A 36 -9.71 -6.75 -3.10
CA VAL A 36 -8.34 -6.70 -3.60
C VAL A 36 -8.36 -7.04 -5.09
N GLU A 37 -7.41 -6.46 -5.81
CA GLU A 37 -7.19 -6.72 -7.23
C GLU A 37 -5.75 -7.16 -7.43
N GLU A 38 -5.54 -8.13 -8.32
CA GLU A 38 -4.20 -8.63 -8.62
C GLU A 38 -3.49 -7.67 -9.58
N THR A 39 -2.28 -7.24 -9.22
CA THR A 39 -1.45 -6.34 -10.04
C THR A 39 -0.34 -7.07 -10.78
N MET A 40 -0.32 -8.41 -10.72
CA MET A 40 0.71 -9.22 -11.37
C MET A 40 0.76 -8.95 -12.87
N GLY A 41 1.96 -8.72 -13.39
CA GLY A 41 2.20 -8.42 -14.81
C GLY A 41 1.96 -6.96 -15.20
N LEU A 42 1.48 -6.10 -14.29
CA LEU A 42 1.45 -4.66 -14.54
C LEU A 42 2.86 -4.08 -14.41
N PRO A 43 3.28 -3.19 -15.32
CA PRO A 43 4.56 -2.49 -15.21
C PRO A 43 4.48 -1.46 -14.07
N TRP A 44 4.77 -1.89 -12.85
CA TRP A 44 4.70 -1.08 -11.64
C TRP A 44 5.92 -1.29 -10.75
N ILE A 45 6.34 -0.22 -10.07
CA ILE A 45 7.36 -0.22 -9.02
C ILE A 45 7.14 0.98 -8.08
N GLU A 46 7.45 0.83 -6.80
CA GLU A 46 7.56 1.91 -5.83
C GLU A 46 8.95 2.56 -5.90
N ILE A 47 9.05 3.89 -5.81
CA ILE A 47 10.31 4.62 -5.94
C ILE A 47 10.66 5.30 -4.61
N ASP A 48 11.41 4.60 -3.77
CA ASP A 48 11.87 5.12 -2.47
C ASP A 48 13.35 5.49 -2.47
N THR A 49 14.14 4.86 -3.35
CA THR A 49 15.58 5.03 -3.43
C THR A 49 16.04 5.49 -4.81
N PRO A 50 17.27 6.04 -4.93
CA PRO A 50 17.88 6.32 -6.23
C PRO A 50 17.99 5.08 -7.14
N GLU A 51 18.13 3.88 -6.55
CA GLU A 51 18.20 2.63 -7.31
C GLU A 51 16.82 2.25 -7.88
N ASP A 52 15.74 2.44 -7.12
CA ASP A 52 14.38 2.22 -7.63
C ASP A 52 14.07 3.14 -8.81
N LEU A 53 14.53 4.39 -8.74
CA LEU A 53 14.40 5.34 -9.86
C LEU A 53 15.15 4.86 -11.10
N ARG A 54 16.35 4.32 -10.92
CA ARG A 54 17.15 3.75 -12.02
C ARG A 54 16.42 2.56 -12.64
N ILE A 55 15.93 1.64 -11.83
CA ILE A 55 15.13 0.48 -12.27
C ILE A 55 13.84 0.94 -12.97
N ALA A 56 13.14 1.92 -12.41
CA ALA A 56 11.92 2.46 -12.98
C ALA A 56 12.18 2.99 -14.40
N ARG A 57 13.26 3.76 -14.59
CA ARG A 57 13.63 4.30 -15.91
C ARG A 57 14.03 3.23 -16.92
N GLU A 58 14.83 2.26 -16.51
CA GLU A 58 15.40 1.28 -17.43
C GLU A 58 14.45 0.11 -17.74
N LYS A 59 13.62 -0.29 -16.78
CA LYS A 59 12.85 -1.55 -16.86
C LYS A 59 11.34 -1.35 -16.84
N ILE A 60 10.82 -0.36 -16.13
CA ILE A 60 9.38 -0.22 -15.90
C ILE A 60 8.76 0.80 -16.85
N ALA A 61 9.29 2.02 -16.90
CA ALA A 61 8.82 3.11 -17.75
C ALA A 61 8.73 2.73 -19.24
N PRO A 62 9.67 1.96 -19.84
CA PRO A 62 9.54 1.52 -21.23
C PRO A 62 8.34 0.61 -21.51
N LEU A 63 7.78 -0.02 -20.48
CA LEU A 63 6.61 -0.90 -20.57
C LEU A 63 5.29 -0.13 -20.39
N LEU A 64 5.35 1.11 -19.88
CA LEU A 64 4.19 1.98 -19.79
C LEU A 64 3.82 2.46 -21.19
N ARG A 65 2.60 2.13 -21.63
CA ARG A 65 2.05 2.67 -22.88
C ARG A 65 1.62 4.12 -22.61
N VAL A 66 2.31 5.07 -23.21
CA VAL A 66 1.94 6.50 -23.21
C VAL A 66 1.26 6.86 -24.52
#